data_AF-A0A3C1FD56-F1
#
_entry.id   AF-A0A3C1FD56-F1
#
_cell.length_a   1.000
_cell.length_b   1.000
_cell.length_c   1.000
_cell.angle_alpha   90.00
_cell.angle_beta   90.00
_cell.angle_gamma   90.00
#
_symmetry.space_group_name_H-M   'P 1'
#
loop_
_entity.id
_entity.type
_entity.pdbx_description
1 polymer ?
#
loop_
_entity_poly.entity_id
_entity_poly.type
_entity_poly.pdbx_seq_one_letter_code
_entity_poly.pdbx_strand_id
1 'polypeptide(L)'
;DFKIVTLDAWWNVMSNLVPAGFFEVWNGLGHGGEGETSMCLALFPDLVDVSKAAGVVPTLPPYVDVKWTFDELTNTGASGDPTKATLEKGRKMKEALVDAIVKVLGDLEKNGWDYRSAEVK
;
A
#
# COMPACT_ATOMS: atom_id res chain seq x y z
N ASP A 1 3.79 8.32 -31.00
CA ASP A 1 3.08 7.36 -30.13
C ASP A 1 3.09 7.81 -28.69
N PHE A 2 1.95 7.68 -28.01
CA PHE A 2 1.80 8.04 -26.60
C PHE A 2 1.56 6.76 -25.79
N LYS A 3 2.25 6.60 -24.66
CA LYS A 3 2.14 5.44 -23.76
C LYS A 3 1.70 5.92 -22.39
N ILE A 4 0.79 5.18 -21.76
CA ILE A 4 0.33 5.44 -20.40
C ILE A 4 0.60 4.19 -19.58
N VAL A 5 1.34 4.34 -18.48
CA VAL A 5 1.62 3.28 -17.50
C VAL A 5 1.25 3.83 -16.13
N THR A 6 0.42 3.11 -15.40
CA THR A 6 -0.12 3.57 -14.11
C THR A 6 0.07 2.50 -13.05
N LEU A 7 0.58 2.91 -11.89
CA LEU A 7 0.33 2.22 -10.63
C LEU A 7 -0.82 2.98 -9.97
N ASP A 8 -1.98 2.34 -9.83
CA ASP A 8 -3.19 2.97 -9.28
C ASP A 8 -3.06 3.14 -7.75
N ALA A 9 -3.40 2.09 -7.01
CA ALA A 9 -3.26 2.04 -5.55
C ALA A 9 -1.99 1.30 -5.14
N TRP A 10 -0.98 2.01 -4.63
CA TRP A 10 0.29 1.40 -4.20
C TRP A 10 0.10 0.37 -3.06
N TRP A 11 -0.89 0.58 -2.19
CA TRP A 11 -1.19 -0.35 -1.09
C TRP A 11 -1.67 -1.72 -1.59
N ASN A 12 -2.32 -1.79 -2.76
CA ASN A 12 -2.79 -3.06 -3.32
C ASN A 12 -1.64 -3.96 -3.82
N VAL A 13 -0.51 -3.36 -4.19
CA VAL A 13 0.66 -4.14 -4.64
C VAL A 13 1.61 -4.50 -3.51
N MET A 14 1.52 -3.81 -2.35
CA MET A 14 2.53 -3.96 -1.31
C MET A 14 2.65 -5.37 -0.77
N SER A 15 1.55 -6.11 -0.60
CA SER A 15 1.58 -7.48 -0.10
C SER A 15 2.40 -8.43 -0.99
N ASN A 16 2.60 -8.10 -2.27
CA ASN A 16 3.45 -8.86 -3.20
C ASN A 16 4.92 -8.43 -3.14
N LEU A 17 5.21 -7.24 -2.62
CA LEU A 17 6.54 -6.64 -2.58
C LEU A 17 7.25 -6.85 -1.24
N VAL A 18 6.52 -7.25 -0.19
CA VAL A 18 7.08 -7.56 1.13
C VAL A 18 6.91 -9.05 1.46
N PRO A 19 7.70 -9.62 2.39
CA PRO A 19 7.55 -11.01 2.79
C PRO A 19 6.15 -11.35 3.35
N ALA A 20 5.75 -12.62 3.23
CA ALA A 20 4.53 -13.10 3.88
C ALA A 20 4.59 -12.89 5.40
N GLY A 21 3.48 -12.43 5.99
CA GLY A 21 3.41 -12.11 7.42
C GLY A 21 4.13 -10.81 7.82
N PHE A 22 4.56 -9.99 6.85
CA PHE A 22 5.16 -8.69 7.12
C PHE A 22 4.24 -7.74 7.90
N PHE A 23 2.94 -7.77 7.56
CA PHE A 23 1.91 -7.02 8.28
C PHE A 23 1.26 -7.90 9.34
N GLU A 24 0.99 -7.32 10.51
CA GLU A 24 0.36 -8.03 11.63
C GLU A 24 -1.16 -8.08 11.48
N VAL A 25 -1.75 -7.01 10.92
CA VAL A 25 -3.20 -6.85 10.84
C VAL A 25 -3.61 -6.61 9.40
N TRP A 26 -4.60 -7.39 8.96
CA TRP A 26 -5.31 -7.24 7.68
C TRP A 26 -4.40 -7.02 6.46
N ASN A 27 -3.23 -7.67 6.42
CA ASN A 27 -2.22 -7.49 5.37
C ASN A 27 -1.83 -6.00 5.13
N GLY A 28 -1.87 -5.18 6.18
CA GLY A 28 -1.51 -3.76 6.13
C GLY A 28 -2.61 -2.87 5.54
N LEU A 29 -3.75 -3.45 5.15
CA LEU A 29 -4.88 -2.73 4.56
C LEU A 29 -5.62 -1.90 5.60
N GLY A 30 -6.38 -0.93 5.08
CA GLY A 30 -7.20 -0.04 5.87
C GLY A 30 -6.79 1.42 5.78
N HIS A 31 -7.77 2.33 5.84
CA HIS A 31 -7.47 3.76 5.88
C HIS A 31 -6.89 4.13 7.24
N GLY A 32 -5.74 4.81 7.24
CA GLY A 32 -4.98 5.09 8.45
C GLY A 32 -4.52 3.82 9.17
N GLY A 33 -4.46 2.68 8.48
CA GLY A 33 -4.07 1.39 9.07
C GLY A 33 -2.56 1.23 9.27
N GLU A 34 -2.15 -0.01 9.52
CA GLU A 34 -0.75 -0.38 9.76
C GLU A 34 0.18 0.07 8.62
N GLY A 35 -0.22 -0.19 7.36
CA GLY A 35 0.58 0.11 6.17
C GLY A 35 0.73 1.61 5.90
N GLU A 36 -0.39 2.35 5.85
CA GLU A 36 -0.38 3.80 5.61
C GLU A 36 0.36 4.56 6.71
N THR A 37 0.10 4.22 7.98
CA THR A 37 0.78 4.85 9.12
C THR A 37 2.28 4.55 9.13
N SER A 38 2.68 3.31 8.78
CA SER A 38 4.10 2.96 8.64
C SER A 38 4.77 3.78 7.54
N MET A 39 4.13 3.90 6.36
CA MET A 39 4.64 4.71 5.26
C MET A 39 4.80 6.20 5.67
N CYS A 40 3.79 6.75 6.36
CA CYS A 40 3.85 8.11 6.88
C CYS A 40 4.98 8.30 7.90
N LEU A 41 5.23 7.35 8.80
CA LEU A 41 6.38 7.41 9.73
C LEU A 41 7.72 7.48 8.98
N ALA A 42 7.84 6.80 7.84
CA ALA A 42 9.08 6.81 7.06
C ALA A 42 9.30 8.09 6.23
N LEU A 43 8.22 8.75 5.81
CA LEU A 43 8.29 9.94 4.95
C LEU A 43 8.17 11.25 5.73
N PHE A 44 7.31 11.26 6.74
CA PHE A 44 6.87 12.44 7.48
C PHE A 44 6.78 12.14 9.00
N PRO A 45 7.87 11.67 9.64
CA PRO A 45 7.84 11.23 11.03
C PRO A 45 7.31 12.30 12.00
N ASP A 46 7.60 13.57 11.74
CA ASP A 46 7.18 14.69 12.60
C ASP A 46 5.67 15.00 12.53
N LEU A 47 4.95 14.41 11.56
CA LEU A 47 3.51 14.55 11.38
C LEU A 47 2.72 13.38 11.97
N VAL A 48 3.39 12.36 12.53
CA VAL A 48 2.75 11.15 13.04
C VAL A 48 3.06 10.95 14.52
N ASP A 49 2.03 11.07 15.36
CA ASP A 49 2.10 10.80 16.79
C ASP A 49 1.51 9.41 17.10
N VAL A 50 2.37 8.40 17.13
CA VAL A 50 1.96 6.99 17.35
C VAL A 50 1.31 6.76 18.71
N SER A 51 1.53 7.64 19.70
CA SER A 51 0.88 7.51 21.01
C SER A 51 -0.63 7.73 20.95
N LYS A 52 -1.12 8.33 19.86
CA LYS A 52 -2.54 8.59 19.59
C LYS A 52 -3.15 7.60 18.58
N ALA A 53 -2.38 6.60 18.14
CA ALA A 53 -2.85 5.63 17.17
C ALA A 53 -4.04 4.84 17.72
N ALA A 54 -5.16 4.87 16.99
CA ALA A 54 -6.35 4.09 17.29
C ALA A 54 -7.09 3.76 15.98
N GLY A 55 -7.54 2.52 15.83
CA GLY A 55 -8.20 2.08 14.61
C GLY A 55 -9.16 0.92 14.84
N VAL A 56 -10.10 0.75 13.91
CA VAL A 56 -11.08 -0.33 13.92
C VAL A 56 -10.85 -1.19 12.68
N VAL A 57 -10.60 -2.48 12.88
CA VAL A 57 -10.51 -3.45 11.78
C VAL A 57 -11.92 -3.97 11.49
N PRO A 58 -12.52 -3.67 10.32
CA PRO A 58 -13.87 -4.09 10.00
C PRO A 58 -13.94 -5.58 9.70
N THR A 59 -15.11 -6.18 9.94
CA THR A 59 -15.43 -7.55 9.50
C THR A 59 -16.28 -7.48 8.23
N LEU A 60 -15.64 -7.54 7.07
CA LEU A 60 -16.31 -7.44 5.77
C LEU A 60 -16.57 -8.84 5.19
N PRO A 61 -17.68 -9.04 4.43
CA PRO A 61 -17.94 -10.30 3.76
C PRO A 61 -16.84 -10.62 2.73
N PRO A 62 -16.46 -11.89 2.57
CA PRO A 62 -15.52 -12.27 1.54
C PRO A 62 -16.14 -12.13 0.14
N TYR A 63 -15.28 -11.96 -0.88
CA TYR A 63 -15.60 -11.97 -2.31
C TYR A 63 -16.41 -10.78 -2.87
N VAL A 64 -16.94 -9.90 -2.03
CA VAL A 64 -17.73 -8.74 -2.46
C VAL A 64 -17.27 -7.47 -1.77
N ASP A 65 -17.36 -6.36 -2.48
CA ASP A 65 -17.15 -5.03 -1.91
C ASP A 65 -18.46 -4.50 -1.34
N VAL A 66 -18.47 -4.23 -0.04
CA VAL A 66 -19.49 -3.36 0.56
C VAL A 66 -19.05 -1.91 0.33
N LYS A 67 -19.95 -1.07 -0.17
CA LYS A 67 -19.75 0.39 -0.17
C LYS A 67 -20.36 0.93 1.11
N TRP A 68 -19.55 1.63 1.90
CA TRP A 68 -19.84 2.03 3.27
C TRP A 68 -19.48 3.50 3.47
N THR A 69 -20.11 4.12 4.47
CA THR A 69 -19.67 5.39 5.04
C THR A 69 -18.75 5.14 6.23
N PHE A 70 -17.92 6.13 6.60
CA PHE A 70 -16.93 5.94 7.67
C PHE A 70 -17.57 5.66 9.03
N ASP A 71 -18.72 6.29 9.32
CA ASP A 71 -19.47 6.10 10.56
C ASP A 71 -20.09 4.69 10.70
N GLU A 72 -20.25 3.96 9.59
CA GLU A 72 -20.66 2.55 9.63
C GLU A 72 -19.51 1.61 10.04
N LEU A 73 -18.25 2.02 9.84
CA LEU A 73 -17.09 1.15 10.06
C LEU A 73 -16.21 1.52 11.24
N THR A 74 -16.09 2.81 11.58
CA THR A 74 -15.09 3.26 12.56
C THR A 74 -15.55 4.48 13.33
N ASN A 75 -15.18 4.53 14.61
CA ASN A 75 -15.35 5.69 15.49
C ASN A 75 -14.03 6.46 15.71
N THR A 76 -12.93 6.05 15.06
CA THR A 76 -11.62 6.72 15.15
C THR A 76 -11.24 7.44 13.86
N GLY A 77 -12.00 7.22 12.79
CA GLY A 77 -11.65 7.69 11.44
C GLY A 77 -10.67 6.78 10.70
N ALA A 78 -10.09 5.76 11.35
CA ALA A 78 -9.25 4.75 10.72
C ALA A 78 -9.98 3.40 10.59
N SER A 79 -9.86 2.77 9.42
CA SER A 79 -10.41 1.44 9.11
C SER A 79 -9.29 0.40 9.00
N GLY A 80 -8.49 0.23 10.05
CA GLY A 80 -7.35 -0.68 10.14
C GLY A 80 -6.74 -0.62 11.53
N ASP A 81 -5.52 -1.13 11.73
CA ASP A 81 -4.81 -1.02 13.02
C ASP A 81 -3.49 -0.23 12.92
N PRO A 82 -3.50 1.10 13.13
CA PRO A 82 -2.28 1.91 13.14
C PRO A 82 -1.34 1.60 14.31
N THR A 83 -1.79 0.90 15.37
CA THR A 83 -0.94 0.62 16.53
C THR A 83 0.19 -0.36 16.22
N LYS A 84 0.08 -1.09 15.10
CA LYS A 84 1.10 -2.02 14.59
C LYS A 84 2.12 -1.36 13.67
N ALA A 85 1.91 -0.08 13.36
CA ALA A 85 2.77 0.64 12.45
C ALA A 85 4.14 0.91 13.07
N THR A 86 5.19 0.81 12.26
CA THR A 86 6.55 1.14 12.69
C THR A 86 7.32 1.88 11.60
N LEU A 87 8.28 2.69 12.02
CA LEU A 87 9.21 3.36 11.12
C LEU A 87 9.99 2.36 10.25
N GLU A 88 10.37 1.22 10.83
CA GLU A 88 11.10 0.16 10.11
C GLU A 88 10.25 -0.45 9.00
N LYS A 89 8.98 -0.79 9.30
CA LYS A 89 8.03 -1.28 8.29
C LYS A 89 7.90 -0.25 7.16
N GLY A 90 7.74 1.02 7.50
CA GLY A 90 7.64 2.11 6.54
C GLY A 90 8.84 2.22 5.61
N ARG A 91 10.06 2.16 6.16
CA ARG A 91 11.30 2.21 5.37
C ARG A 91 11.39 1.05 4.38
N LYS A 92 11.11 -0.17 4.84
CA LYS A 92 11.10 -1.38 4.00
C LYS A 92 10.05 -1.30 2.89
N MET A 93 8.85 -0.82 3.21
CA MET A 93 7.78 -0.63 2.22
C MET A 93 8.16 0.40 1.17
N LYS A 94 8.70 1.55 1.60
CA LYS A 94 9.17 2.62 0.71
C LYS A 94 10.23 2.10 -0.25
N GLU A 95 11.25 1.42 0.26
CA GLU A 95 12.34 0.85 -0.53
C GLU A 95 11.80 -0.14 -1.56
N ALA A 96 11.02 -1.13 -1.12
CA ALA A 96 10.44 -2.14 -2.01
C ALA A 96 9.56 -1.53 -3.12
N LEU A 97 8.76 -0.52 -2.79
CA LEU A 97 7.90 0.16 -3.76
C LEU A 97 8.71 0.97 -4.79
N VAL A 98 9.70 1.74 -4.32
CA VAL A 98 10.58 2.52 -5.21
C VAL A 98 11.37 1.61 -6.13
N ASP A 99 11.96 0.54 -5.59
CA ASP A 99 12.73 -0.43 -6.37
C ASP A 99 11.87 -1.11 -7.45
N ALA A 100 10.62 -1.46 -7.12
CA ALA A 100 9.68 -2.03 -8.09
C ALA A 100 9.40 -1.06 -9.25
N ILE A 101 9.15 0.22 -8.96
CA ILE A 101 8.90 1.23 -9.99
C ILE A 101 10.14 1.51 -10.83
N VAL A 102 11.31 1.67 -10.20
CA VAL A 102 12.59 1.86 -10.90
C VAL A 102 12.88 0.70 -11.83
N LYS A 103 12.63 -0.54 -11.37
CA LYS A 103 12.78 -1.74 -12.20
C LYS A 103 11.84 -1.72 -13.41
N VAL A 104 10.56 -1.42 -13.22
CA VAL A 104 9.58 -1.34 -14.33
C VAL A 104 10.01 -0.30 -15.37
N LEU A 105 10.38 0.90 -14.93
CA LEU A 105 10.85 1.96 -15.83
C LEU A 105 12.12 1.55 -16.58
N GLY A 106 13.08 0.93 -15.88
CA GLY A 106 14.31 0.42 -16.49
C GLY A 106 14.06 -0.69 -17.52
N ASP A 107 13.11 -1.60 -17.27
CA ASP A 107 12.76 -2.67 -18.19
C ASP A 107 11.99 -2.15 -19.43
N LEU A 108 11.12 -1.15 -19.24
CA LEU A 108 10.44 -0.47 -20.34
C LEU A 108 11.43 0.26 -21.24
N GLU A 109 12.39 1.00 -20.66
CA GLU A 109 13.40 1.73 -21.41
C GLU A 109 14.27 0.80 -22.24
N LYS A 110 14.74 -0.32 -21.65
CA LYS A 110 15.53 -1.35 -22.36
C LYS A 110 14.81 -1.93 -23.57
N ASN A 111 13.49 -2.03 -23.51
CA ASN A 111 12.67 -2.60 -24.57
C ASN A 111 12.07 -1.53 -25.50
N GLY A 112 12.55 -0.28 -25.44
CA GLY A 112 12.04 0.81 -26.26
C GLY A 112 10.54 1.08 -26.04
N TRP A 113 10.05 0.86 -24.83
CA TRP A 113 8.65 0.96 -24.44
C TRP A 113 7.70 0.02 -25.22
N ASP A 114 8.23 -1.06 -25.80
CA ASP A 114 7.45 -2.09 -26.48
C ASP A 114 7.15 -3.30 -25.57
N TYR A 115 6.06 -3.17 -24.81
CA TYR A 115 5.52 -4.17 -23.90
C TYR A 115 4.61 -5.22 -24.58
N ARG A 116 4.49 -5.20 -25.91
CA ARG A 116 3.68 -6.21 -26.65
C ARG A 116 4.31 -7.59 -26.52
N SER A 117 3.49 -8.64 -26.56
CA SER A 117 3.99 -10.01 -26.63
C SER A 117 4.57 -10.32 -28.01
N ALA A 118 5.35 -11.40 -28.12
CA ALA A 118 6.02 -11.78 -29.36
C ALA A 118 5.03 -12.09 -30.50
N GLU A 119 3.82 -12.52 -30.16
CA GLU A 119 2.75 -12.86 -31.11
C GLU A 119 2.10 -11.63 -31.75
N VAL A 120 2.27 -10.44 -31.17
CA VAL A 120 1.66 -9.17 -31.63
C VAL A 120 2.72 -8.21 -32.22
N LYS A 121 4.01 -8.52 -32.08
CA LYS A 121 5.11 -7.78 -32.71
C LYS A 121 5.24 -8.16 -34.18
#